data_AF-K3YSI8-F1
#
_entry.id   AF-K3YSI8-F1
#
_cell.length_a   1.000
_cell.length_b   1.000
_cell.length_c   1.000
_cell.angle_alpha   90.00
_cell.angle_beta   90.00
_cell.angle_gamma   90.00
#
_symmetry.space_group_name_H-M   'P 1'
#
loop_
_entity.id
_entity.type
_entity.pdbx_description
1 polymer ?
#
loop_
_entity_poly.entity_id
_entity_poly.type
_entity_poly.pdbx_seq_one_letter_code
_entity_poly.pdbx_strand_id
1 'polypeptide(L)'
;MPVAASAIYFLNLRGDVLINRLYRDDVGGNMVDAFRMHIMQTKELGTCPVRQIGGCSFLYMRISNVYIVIVVSSNANVACAFKFVVEAVALFKSYFGGAFDEDAIRNNFVLIYELLDEIMDFGYPQNLSPEILKLYITQEGVRSPFSSKASDKPVPNATLQVTGAVGWRREGLMYKKNEVFLDIVESVNLLMSSKGSVLRCDVTGKILMKCFLSGMPDLKLGLNDKIGLEKEAQLKSRPTKSGKTIELDDVTFHQCVNLTRFNSEKTVSFVPPDGEFELMKYRITEGVNLPFRVLPTIKELGRTRMEINVKVKSVFGAKMFALGVVVKVPVPKQTAKTSFQTTSGKAKYNASIDSLVWKIRKFPGQTEATMSAEVELISTMGEKKSWNRPPIQMEFQVPMFTASGLRVRFLKVWEKSGYNTVEWVRYITRAGSYEIRC
;
A
#
# COMPACT_ATOMS: atom_id res chain seq x y z
N MET A 1 -24.73 17.34 -3.37
CA MET A 1 -23.36 16.83 -3.46
C MET A 1 -22.99 16.69 -4.93
N PRO A 2 -21.74 16.95 -5.34
CA PRO A 2 -21.30 16.64 -6.70
C PRO A 2 -21.44 15.14 -6.95
N VAL A 3 -22.00 14.77 -8.09
CA VAL A 3 -22.21 13.37 -8.52
C VAL A 3 -20.86 12.71 -8.77
N ALA A 4 -20.75 11.39 -8.56
CA ALA A 4 -19.55 10.63 -8.86
C ALA A 4 -19.59 9.98 -10.26
N ALA A 5 -20.74 9.48 -10.69
CA ALA A 5 -20.91 8.81 -11.97
C ALA A 5 -22.32 9.00 -12.56
N SER A 6 -22.44 9.14 -13.87
CA SER A 6 -23.72 8.96 -14.58
C SER A 6 -23.86 7.54 -15.12
N ALA A 7 -22.73 6.96 -15.57
CA ALA A 7 -22.64 5.59 -16.03
C ALA A 7 -21.28 5.00 -15.69
N ILE A 8 -21.24 3.69 -15.48
CA ILE A 8 -20.01 2.90 -15.33
C ILE A 8 -19.96 1.78 -16.37
N TYR A 9 -18.79 1.60 -16.97
CA TYR A 9 -18.53 0.57 -17.97
C TYR A 9 -17.28 -0.21 -17.57
N PHE A 10 -17.35 -1.53 -17.73
CA PHE A 10 -16.22 -2.44 -17.64
C PHE A 10 -15.92 -2.93 -19.04
N LEU A 11 -14.75 -2.57 -19.58
CA LEU A 11 -14.32 -2.91 -20.93
C LEU A 11 -13.10 -3.82 -20.89
N ASN A 12 -12.94 -4.71 -21.87
CA ASN A 12 -11.69 -5.44 -22.04
C ASN A 12 -10.62 -4.60 -22.76
N LEU A 13 -9.45 -5.18 -23.01
CA LEU A 13 -8.35 -4.49 -23.72
C LEU A 13 -8.64 -4.16 -25.19
N ARG A 14 -9.66 -4.79 -25.80
CA ARG A 14 -10.13 -4.48 -27.15
C ARG A 14 -11.18 -3.36 -27.15
N GLY A 15 -11.71 -3.02 -25.97
CA GLY A 15 -12.78 -2.06 -25.78
C GLY A 15 -14.18 -2.70 -25.70
N ASP A 16 -14.32 -4.02 -25.83
CA ASP A 16 -15.60 -4.74 -25.73
C ASP A 16 -16.22 -4.52 -24.34
N VAL A 17 -17.51 -4.19 -24.31
CA VAL A 17 -18.25 -4.04 -23.04
C VAL A 17 -18.41 -5.42 -22.42
N LEU A 18 -17.87 -5.59 -21.22
CA LEU A 18 -18.09 -6.76 -20.38
C LEU A 18 -19.39 -6.58 -19.60
N ILE A 19 -19.53 -5.44 -18.91
CA ILE A 19 -20.69 -5.04 -18.10
C ILE A 19 -20.82 -3.52 -18.20
N ASN A 20 -22.05 -3.00 -18.19
CA ASN A 20 -22.30 -1.58 -18.01
C ASN A 20 -23.47 -1.35 -17.04
N ARG A 21 -23.46 -0.21 -16.35
CA ARG A 21 -24.58 0.24 -15.55
C ARG A 21 -24.79 1.74 -15.74
N LEU A 22 -26.00 2.10 -16.16
CA LEU A 22 -26.46 3.48 -16.24
C LEU A 22 -27.16 3.80 -14.92
N TYR A 23 -26.73 4.88 -14.27
CA TYR A 23 -27.35 5.41 -13.05
C TYR A 23 -28.19 6.65 -13.31
N ARG A 24 -27.95 7.33 -14.45
CA ARG A 24 -28.64 8.55 -14.85
C ARG A 24 -28.91 8.51 -16.35
N ASP A 25 -30.01 9.15 -16.74
CA ASP A 25 -30.43 9.25 -18.14
C ASP A 25 -29.75 10.40 -18.91
N ASP A 26 -28.74 11.04 -18.31
CA ASP A 26 -28.03 12.21 -18.84
C ASP A 26 -26.86 11.84 -19.77
N VAL A 27 -26.66 10.54 -20.04
CA VAL A 27 -25.60 9.99 -20.87
C VAL A 27 -26.18 9.01 -21.89
N GLY A 28 -25.93 9.27 -23.19
CA GLY A 28 -26.43 8.42 -24.28
C GLY A 28 -25.68 7.09 -24.46
N GLY A 29 -26.23 6.17 -25.26
CA GLY A 29 -25.68 4.82 -25.45
C GLY A 29 -24.33 4.73 -26.19
N ASN A 30 -23.93 5.75 -26.94
CA ASN A 30 -22.75 5.71 -27.83
C ASN A 30 -21.42 6.11 -27.15
N MET A 31 -21.39 6.23 -25.81
CA MET A 31 -20.19 6.70 -25.10
C MET A 31 -19.02 5.72 -25.17
N VAL A 32 -19.30 4.43 -25.27
CA VAL A 32 -18.26 3.40 -25.38
C VAL A 32 -17.47 3.57 -26.68
N ASP A 33 -18.15 3.85 -27.80
CA ASP A 33 -17.48 4.06 -29.08
C ASP A 33 -16.63 5.33 -29.07
N ALA A 34 -17.14 6.41 -28.45
CA ALA A 34 -16.37 7.62 -28.23
C ALA A 34 -15.09 7.35 -27.43
N PHE A 35 -15.19 6.55 -26.35
CA PHE A 35 -14.04 6.13 -25.55
C PHE A 35 -13.04 5.30 -26.37
N ARG A 36 -13.51 4.32 -27.15
CA ARG A 36 -12.63 3.48 -27.98
C ARG A 36 -11.84 4.31 -28.99
N MET A 37 -12.54 5.15 -29.75
CA MET A 37 -11.94 5.95 -30.84
C MET A 37 -10.96 6.99 -30.31
N HIS A 38 -11.30 7.71 -29.25
CA HIS A 38 -10.52 8.87 -28.80
C HIS A 38 -9.48 8.54 -27.73
N ILE A 39 -9.67 7.45 -26.98
CA ILE A 39 -8.81 7.11 -25.84
C ILE A 39 -8.04 5.81 -26.10
N MET A 40 -8.69 4.73 -26.54
CA MET A 40 -8.02 3.43 -26.73
C MET A 40 -7.19 3.33 -28.02
N GLN A 41 -7.54 4.07 -29.07
CA GLN A 41 -6.80 4.06 -30.34
C GLN A 41 -5.70 5.13 -30.41
N THR A 42 -5.63 6.03 -29.44
CA THR A 42 -4.63 7.10 -29.38
C THR A 42 -3.32 6.56 -28.79
N LYS A 43 -2.17 6.86 -29.40
CA LYS A 43 -0.84 6.42 -28.91
C LYS A 43 -0.46 6.98 -27.53
N GLU A 44 -1.26 7.88 -26.95
CA GLU A 44 -1.09 8.50 -25.64
C GLU A 44 -1.89 7.82 -24.52
N LEU A 45 -2.18 6.51 -24.64
CA LEU A 45 -2.78 5.78 -23.52
C LEU A 45 -1.94 5.95 -22.25
N GLY A 46 -2.53 6.58 -21.24
CA GLY A 46 -1.99 6.63 -19.88
C GLY A 46 -1.40 7.97 -19.42
N THR A 47 -1.43 9.03 -20.23
CA THR A 47 -0.93 10.36 -19.79
C THR A 47 -1.94 11.14 -18.94
N CYS A 48 -3.25 10.93 -19.16
CA CYS A 48 -4.30 11.62 -18.41
C CYS A 48 -5.51 10.68 -18.14
N PRO A 49 -5.84 10.38 -16.86
CA PRO A 49 -6.94 9.48 -16.50
C PRO A 49 -8.34 10.13 -16.63
N VAL A 50 -8.40 11.43 -16.92
CA VAL A 50 -9.64 12.18 -17.16
C VAL A 50 -9.55 12.83 -18.52
N ARG A 51 -10.51 12.54 -19.40
CA ARG A 51 -10.59 13.11 -20.75
C ARG A 51 -11.99 13.65 -20.99
N GLN A 52 -12.08 14.88 -21.46
CA GLN A 52 -13.34 15.45 -21.88
C GLN A 52 -13.53 15.22 -23.39
N ILE A 53 -14.66 14.62 -23.77
CA ILE A 53 -15.03 14.37 -25.16
C ILE A 53 -16.45 14.93 -25.34
N GLY A 54 -16.56 16.01 -26.11
CA GLY A 54 -17.80 16.76 -26.24
C GLY A 54 -18.29 17.30 -24.88
N GLY A 55 -19.57 17.07 -24.58
CA GLY A 55 -20.19 17.47 -23.31
C GLY A 55 -19.99 16.50 -22.14
N CYS A 56 -19.25 15.41 -22.33
CA CYS A 56 -19.05 14.38 -21.30
C CYS A 56 -17.59 14.28 -20.88
N SER A 57 -17.37 14.02 -19.60
CA SER A 57 -16.07 13.67 -19.05
C SER A 57 -15.98 12.17 -18.84
N PHE A 58 -14.88 11.59 -19.31
CA PHE A 58 -14.53 10.19 -19.20
C PHE A 58 -13.42 10.05 -18.17
N LEU A 59 -13.72 9.42 -17.05
CA LEU A 59 -12.77 9.08 -16.01
C LEU A 59 -12.49 7.60 -16.14
N TYR A 60 -11.23 7.21 -16.31
CA TYR A 60 -10.93 5.80 -16.54
C TYR A 60 -9.67 5.36 -15.81
N MET A 61 -9.68 4.09 -15.42
CA MET A 61 -8.52 3.41 -14.89
C MET A 61 -8.42 2.00 -15.43
N ARG A 62 -7.20 1.52 -15.58
CA ARG A 62 -6.93 0.14 -16.01
C ARG A 62 -6.51 -0.69 -14.81
N ILE A 63 -7.21 -1.79 -14.58
CA ILE A 63 -6.88 -2.79 -13.57
C ILE A 63 -6.78 -4.14 -14.26
N SER A 64 -5.61 -4.76 -14.20
CA SER A 64 -5.33 -5.99 -14.96
C SER A 64 -5.59 -5.81 -16.48
N ASN A 65 -6.42 -6.68 -17.06
CA ASN A 65 -6.90 -6.66 -18.44
C ASN A 65 -8.27 -5.97 -18.62
N VAL A 66 -8.72 -5.18 -17.64
CA VAL A 66 -10.02 -4.49 -17.67
C VAL A 66 -9.84 -2.97 -17.55
N TYR A 67 -10.52 -2.22 -18.41
CA TYR A 67 -10.74 -0.78 -18.26
C TYR A 67 -12.05 -0.55 -17.51
N ILE A 68 -11.99 0.25 -16.45
CA ILE A 68 -13.17 0.74 -15.75
C ILE A 68 -13.33 2.19 -16.15
N VAL A 69 -14.46 2.52 -16.77
CA VAL A 69 -14.75 3.84 -17.34
C VAL A 69 -16.00 4.39 -16.67
N ILE A 70 -15.87 5.53 -16.02
CA ILE A 70 -16.97 6.34 -15.52
C ILE A 70 -17.21 7.47 -16.51
N VAL A 71 -18.47 7.66 -16.89
CA VAL A 71 -18.91 8.78 -17.73
C VAL A 71 -19.78 9.70 -16.89
N VAL A 72 -19.55 11.00 -17.01
CA VAL A 72 -20.34 12.05 -16.36
C VAL A 72 -20.57 13.21 -17.33
N SER A 73 -21.80 13.74 -17.38
CA SER A 73 -22.17 14.88 -18.23
C SER A 73 -22.13 16.23 -17.48
N SER A 74 -22.02 16.19 -16.15
CA SER A 74 -21.94 17.37 -15.28
C SER A 74 -20.60 17.47 -14.56
N ASN A 75 -20.37 18.60 -13.87
CA ASN A 75 -19.20 18.77 -13.00
C ASN A 75 -19.25 17.78 -11.82
N ALA A 76 -18.46 16.72 -11.93
CA ALA A 76 -18.40 15.62 -10.98
C ALA A 76 -17.21 15.74 -10.02
N ASN A 77 -17.32 15.13 -8.84
CA ASN A 77 -16.17 14.99 -7.96
C ASN A 77 -15.31 13.82 -8.44
N VAL A 78 -14.31 14.15 -9.27
CA VAL A 78 -13.35 13.22 -9.86
C VAL A 78 -12.66 12.34 -8.81
N ALA A 79 -12.29 12.92 -7.67
CA ALA A 79 -11.63 12.19 -6.58
C ALA A 79 -12.57 11.15 -5.95
N CYS A 80 -13.85 11.51 -5.77
CA CYS A 80 -14.89 10.59 -5.29
C CYS A 80 -15.10 9.43 -6.28
N ALA A 81 -15.16 9.72 -7.58
CA ALA A 81 -15.30 8.71 -8.63
C ALA A 81 -14.14 7.70 -8.63
N PHE A 82 -12.87 8.16 -8.61
CA PHE A 82 -11.73 7.26 -8.55
C PHE A 82 -11.66 6.46 -7.24
N LYS A 83 -11.98 7.11 -6.10
CA LYS A 83 -12.04 6.41 -4.81
C LYS A 83 -13.10 5.31 -4.83
N PHE A 84 -14.28 5.59 -5.39
CA PHE A 84 -15.34 4.61 -5.58
C PHE A 84 -14.86 3.41 -6.40
N VAL A 85 -14.20 3.63 -7.56
CA VAL A 85 -13.71 2.50 -8.38
C VAL A 85 -12.71 1.64 -7.61
N VAL A 86 -11.78 2.25 -6.88
CA VAL A 86 -10.79 1.51 -6.08
C VAL A 86 -11.47 0.64 -5.01
N GLU A 87 -12.45 1.20 -4.30
CA GLU A 87 -13.21 0.46 -3.27
C GLU A 87 -14.13 -0.61 -3.87
N ALA A 88 -14.82 -0.32 -4.98
CA ALA A 88 -15.68 -1.28 -5.67
C ALA A 88 -14.87 -2.48 -6.16
N VAL A 89 -13.65 -2.26 -6.67
CA VAL A 89 -12.76 -3.35 -7.09
C VAL A 89 -12.26 -4.17 -5.91
N ALA A 90 -11.97 -3.52 -4.77
CA ALA A 90 -11.61 -4.24 -3.54
C ALA A 90 -12.77 -5.11 -3.03
N LEU A 91 -14.00 -4.58 -3.09
CA LEU A 91 -15.23 -5.31 -2.79
C LEU A 91 -15.41 -6.51 -3.73
N PHE A 92 -15.32 -6.33 -5.04
CA PHE A 92 -15.42 -7.41 -6.02
C PHE A 92 -14.39 -8.52 -5.76
N LYS A 93 -13.12 -8.15 -5.52
CA LYS A 93 -12.08 -9.11 -5.14
C LYS A 93 -12.42 -9.88 -3.87
N SER A 94 -13.06 -9.23 -2.88
CA SER A 94 -13.51 -9.89 -1.66
C SER A 94 -14.58 -10.96 -1.91
N TYR A 95 -15.43 -10.80 -2.93
CA TYR A 95 -16.41 -11.81 -3.35
C TYR A 95 -15.80 -12.90 -4.24
N PHE A 96 -14.88 -12.55 -5.15
CA PHE A 96 -14.33 -13.47 -6.15
C PHE A 96 -13.12 -14.29 -5.67
N GLY A 97 -12.68 -14.12 -4.43
CA GLY A 97 -11.49 -14.80 -3.89
C GLY A 97 -10.16 -14.17 -4.31
N GLY A 98 -10.15 -12.87 -4.61
CA GLY A 98 -8.96 -12.05 -4.82
C GLY A 98 -8.67 -11.66 -6.27
N ALA A 99 -9.31 -12.32 -7.24
CA ALA A 99 -9.16 -12.02 -8.67
C ALA A 99 -10.09 -10.87 -9.12
N PHE A 100 -9.60 -10.07 -10.07
CA PHE A 100 -10.40 -9.08 -10.80
C PHE A 100 -9.79 -8.92 -12.20
N ASP A 101 -10.32 -9.69 -13.14
CA ASP A 101 -9.94 -9.76 -14.55
C ASP A 101 -11.19 -10.00 -15.42
N GLU A 102 -11.01 -10.03 -16.73
CA GLU A 102 -12.09 -10.26 -17.70
C GLU A 102 -12.91 -11.53 -17.42
N ASP A 103 -12.26 -12.63 -17.02
CA ASP A 103 -12.92 -13.90 -16.74
C ASP A 103 -13.71 -13.86 -15.44
N ALA A 104 -13.15 -13.25 -14.38
CA ALA A 104 -13.84 -13.04 -13.12
C ALA A 104 -15.11 -12.22 -13.30
N ILE A 105 -15.08 -11.16 -14.12
CA ILE A 105 -16.26 -10.33 -14.41
C ILE A 105 -17.32 -11.14 -15.16
N ARG A 106 -16.93 -11.88 -16.21
CA ARG A 106 -17.86 -12.70 -17.00
C ARG A 106 -18.51 -13.81 -16.18
N ASN A 107 -17.77 -14.45 -15.29
CA ASN A 107 -18.30 -15.55 -14.48
C ASN A 107 -19.20 -15.07 -13.33
N ASN A 108 -19.12 -13.79 -12.95
CA ASN A 108 -19.83 -13.22 -11.80
C ASN A 108 -20.76 -12.06 -12.18
N PHE A 109 -21.21 -11.97 -13.43
CA PHE A 109 -21.93 -10.79 -13.92
C PHE A 109 -23.24 -10.50 -13.15
N VAL A 110 -23.99 -11.54 -12.76
CA VAL A 110 -25.23 -11.39 -11.96
C VAL A 110 -24.93 -10.72 -10.62
N LEU A 111 -23.95 -11.25 -9.88
CA LEU A 111 -23.50 -10.69 -8.61
C LEU A 111 -22.95 -9.27 -8.76
N ILE A 112 -22.25 -8.96 -9.86
CA ILE A 112 -21.76 -7.60 -10.11
C ILE A 112 -22.92 -6.62 -10.30
N TYR A 113 -23.98 -7.00 -11.03
CA TYR A 113 -25.16 -6.14 -11.16
C TYR A 113 -25.83 -5.87 -9.81
N GLU A 114 -26.05 -6.91 -9.01
CA GLU A 114 -26.61 -6.77 -7.66
C GLU A 114 -25.75 -5.86 -6.78
N LEU A 115 -24.43 -6.05 -6.79
CA LEU A 115 -23.50 -5.19 -6.06
C LEU A 115 -23.53 -3.75 -6.57
N LEU A 116 -23.53 -3.52 -7.89
CA LEU A 116 -23.55 -2.18 -8.47
C LEU A 116 -24.81 -1.39 -8.11
N ASP A 117 -25.95 -2.06 -7.99
CA ASP A 117 -27.20 -1.45 -7.58
C ASP A 117 -27.22 -1.09 -6.08
N GLU A 118 -26.57 -1.89 -5.24
CA GLU A 118 -26.49 -1.63 -3.79
C GLU A 118 -25.43 -0.59 -3.42
N ILE A 119 -24.30 -0.54 -4.13
CA ILE A 119 -23.18 0.34 -3.77
C ILE A 119 -23.27 1.75 -4.36
N MET A 120 -24.19 2.01 -5.28
CA MET A 120 -24.37 3.32 -5.88
C MET A 120 -25.82 3.53 -6.30
N ASP A 121 -26.39 4.66 -5.87
CA ASP A 121 -27.74 5.06 -6.26
C ASP A 121 -27.70 6.44 -6.92
N PHE A 122 -28.27 6.54 -8.12
CA PHE A 122 -28.33 7.76 -8.94
C PHE A 122 -26.98 8.52 -9.07
N GLY A 123 -25.86 7.78 -9.08
CA GLY A 123 -24.52 8.35 -9.19
C GLY A 123 -23.88 8.78 -7.87
N TYR A 124 -24.52 8.50 -6.74
CA TYR A 124 -24.02 8.71 -5.40
C TYR A 124 -23.55 7.37 -4.80
N PRO A 125 -22.25 7.21 -4.51
CA PRO A 125 -21.73 6.06 -3.78
C PRO A 125 -22.41 5.90 -2.43
N GLN A 126 -22.81 4.66 -2.12
CA GLN A 126 -23.43 4.26 -0.86
C GLN A 126 -22.38 3.55 0.02
N ASN A 127 -22.75 2.45 0.67
CA ASN A 127 -21.87 1.68 1.53
C ASN A 127 -21.15 0.58 0.73
N LEU A 128 -19.82 0.61 0.71
CA LEU A 128 -18.98 -0.36 -0.01
C LEU A 128 -18.34 -1.41 0.93
N SER A 129 -18.76 -1.48 2.20
CA SER A 129 -18.17 -2.40 3.18
C SER A 129 -18.51 -3.86 2.84
N PRO A 130 -17.50 -4.71 2.51
CA PRO A 130 -17.75 -6.11 2.19
C PRO A 130 -18.37 -6.89 3.36
N GLU A 131 -18.05 -6.51 4.59
CA GLU A 131 -18.56 -7.18 5.80
C GLU A 131 -20.06 -6.99 5.99
N ILE A 132 -20.59 -5.87 5.53
CA ILE A 132 -22.02 -5.52 5.63
C ILE A 132 -22.77 -6.10 4.43
N LEU A 133 -22.24 -5.88 3.22
CA LEU A 133 -22.88 -6.33 1.98
C LEU A 133 -23.03 -7.85 1.95
N LYS A 134 -22.03 -8.61 2.43
CA LYS A 134 -22.08 -10.08 2.49
C LYS A 134 -23.16 -10.65 3.42
N LEU A 135 -23.81 -9.81 4.23
CA LEU A 135 -24.89 -10.26 5.11
C LEU A 135 -26.19 -10.45 4.33
N TYR A 136 -26.44 -9.66 3.29
CA TYR A 136 -27.70 -9.70 2.55
C TYR A 136 -27.52 -10.02 1.06
N ILE A 137 -26.35 -9.76 0.48
CA ILE A 137 -25.95 -10.24 -0.85
C ILE A 137 -25.24 -11.58 -0.65
N THR A 138 -26.02 -12.66 -0.68
CA THR A 138 -25.56 -14.01 -0.31
C THR A 138 -24.99 -14.81 -1.48
N GLN A 139 -25.04 -14.28 -2.70
CA GLN A 139 -24.45 -14.94 -3.86
C GLN A 139 -22.94 -15.11 -3.66
N GLU A 140 -22.49 -16.35 -3.49
CA GLU A 140 -21.06 -16.65 -3.51
C GLU A 140 -20.57 -16.58 -4.96
N GLY A 141 -19.64 -15.66 -5.26
CA GLY A 141 -19.03 -15.59 -6.58
C GLY A 141 -18.34 -16.89 -6.96
N VAL A 142 -18.34 -17.23 -8.26
CA VAL A 142 -17.60 -18.34 -8.84
C VAL A 142 -16.11 -18.11 -8.57
N ARG A 143 -15.58 -18.83 -7.57
CA ARG A 143 -14.18 -18.73 -7.14
C ARG A 143 -13.28 -19.50 -8.10
N SER A 144 -12.07 -18.99 -8.32
CA SER A 144 -11.02 -19.74 -9.03
C SER A 144 -10.74 -21.06 -8.31
N PRO A 145 -10.46 -22.18 -9.04
CA PRO A 145 -10.20 -23.50 -8.47
C PRO A 145 -8.99 -23.57 -7.52
N PHE A 146 -8.23 -22.47 -7.36
CA PHE A 146 -7.08 -22.34 -6.44
C PHE A 146 -7.39 -21.64 -5.09
N SER A 147 -8.63 -21.24 -4.83
CA SER A 147 -9.03 -20.54 -3.59
C SER A 147 -9.49 -21.51 -2.49
N SER A 148 -8.97 -21.37 -1.26
CA SER A 148 -9.37 -22.17 -0.09
C SER A 148 -10.75 -21.76 0.46
N LYS A 149 -11.54 -22.77 0.87
CA LYS A 149 -12.92 -22.63 1.40
C LYS A 149 -12.98 -21.85 2.72
N ALA A 150 -14.06 -21.09 2.91
CA ALA A 150 -14.45 -20.54 4.21
C ALA A 150 -15.81 -21.15 4.62
N SER A 151 -15.97 -21.40 5.92
CA SER A 151 -17.09 -22.11 6.55
C SER A 151 -18.37 -21.29 6.64
N ASP A 152 -19.52 -21.93 6.36
CA ASP A 152 -20.87 -21.42 6.58
C ASP A 152 -21.07 -20.89 8.00
N LYS A 153 -21.50 -19.63 8.12
CA LYS A 153 -22.07 -19.08 9.35
C LYS A 153 -23.40 -18.38 9.04
N PRO A 154 -24.39 -18.50 9.94
CA PRO A 154 -25.74 -18.00 9.71
C PRO A 154 -25.81 -16.47 9.60
N VAL A 155 -26.75 -16.01 8.79
CA VAL A 155 -27.02 -14.62 8.43
C VAL A 155 -27.73 -13.88 9.59
N PRO A 156 -27.16 -12.82 10.18
CA PRO A 156 -27.86 -11.94 11.10
C PRO A 156 -28.65 -10.83 10.39
N ASN A 157 -29.70 -10.32 11.04
CA ASN A 157 -30.55 -9.21 10.56
C ASN A 157 -29.73 -7.98 10.11
N ALA A 158 -29.69 -7.74 8.79
CA ALA A 158 -28.89 -6.70 8.15
C ALA A 158 -29.34 -5.26 8.48
N THR A 159 -30.61 -5.06 8.86
CA THR A 159 -31.20 -3.71 9.01
C THR A 159 -30.61 -2.88 10.14
N LEU A 160 -30.20 -3.47 11.26
CA LEU A 160 -29.65 -2.74 12.41
C LEU A 160 -28.18 -2.31 12.21
N GLN A 161 -27.42 -3.03 11.39
CA GLN A 161 -25.99 -2.73 11.16
C GLN A 161 -25.78 -1.64 10.11
N VAL A 162 -26.77 -1.42 9.23
CA VAL A 162 -26.73 -0.36 8.21
C VAL A 162 -27.09 1.02 8.79
N THR A 163 -27.92 1.09 9.83
CA THR A 163 -28.40 2.35 10.43
C THR A 163 -27.72 2.73 11.75
N GLY A 164 -26.90 1.85 12.32
CA GLY A 164 -26.20 2.09 13.59
C GLY A 164 -25.01 3.07 13.45
N ALA A 165 -24.64 3.74 14.55
CA ALA A 165 -23.47 4.64 14.59
C ALA A 165 -22.12 3.94 14.34
N VAL A 166 -22.07 2.60 14.44
CA VAL A 166 -20.89 1.76 14.21
C VAL A 166 -21.24 0.70 13.16
N GLY A 167 -20.98 1.00 11.89
CA GLY A 167 -21.31 0.09 10.77
C GLY A 167 -20.29 -1.02 10.52
N TRP A 168 -19.07 -0.89 11.04
CA TRP A 168 -17.93 -1.79 10.71
C TRP A 168 -17.66 -2.88 11.75
N ARG A 169 -18.54 -3.07 12.74
CA ARG A 169 -18.37 -4.11 13.77
C ARG A 169 -19.71 -4.69 14.18
N ARG A 170 -19.80 -6.02 14.20
CA ARG A 170 -21.01 -6.76 14.57
C ARG A 170 -21.13 -6.91 16.08
N GLU A 171 -22.35 -6.77 16.58
CA GLU A 171 -22.68 -7.11 17.97
C GLU A 171 -22.66 -8.63 18.19
N GLY A 172 -22.46 -9.06 19.44
CA GLY A 172 -22.51 -10.47 19.84
C GLY A 172 -21.30 -11.32 19.44
N LEU A 173 -20.22 -10.72 18.95
CA LEU A 173 -18.95 -11.43 18.71
C LEU A 173 -18.44 -12.03 20.02
N MET A 174 -18.05 -13.31 19.99
CA MET A 174 -17.52 -14.02 21.15
C MET A 174 -16.29 -14.82 20.78
N TYR A 175 -15.23 -14.65 21.56
CA TYR A 175 -13.96 -15.34 21.43
C TYR A 175 -13.60 -16.05 22.74
N LYS A 176 -13.05 -17.27 22.63
CA LYS A 176 -12.53 -18.00 23.80
C LYS A 176 -11.34 -17.27 24.46
N LYS A 177 -10.55 -16.55 23.65
CA LYS A 177 -9.42 -15.73 24.07
C LYS A 177 -9.52 -14.38 23.38
N ASN A 178 -9.45 -13.32 24.16
CA ASN A 178 -9.49 -11.96 23.64
C ASN A 178 -8.05 -11.47 23.40
N GLU A 179 -7.68 -11.31 22.13
CA GLU A 179 -6.30 -11.01 21.73
C GLU A 179 -6.28 -9.88 20.69
N VAL A 180 -5.28 -9.01 20.79
CA VAL A 180 -5.04 -7.92 19.84
C VAL A 180 -3.58 -7.95 19.41
N PHE A 181 -3.33 -7.95 18.10
CA PHE A 181 -2.00 -7.86 17.53
C PHE A 181 -1.85 -6.56 16.76
N LEU A 182 -0.74 -5.86 17.00
CA LEU A 182 -0.39 -4.59 16.36
C LEU A 182 0.92 -4.75 15.62
N ASP A 183 0.86 -4.53 14.32
CA ASP A 183 2.02 -4.57 13.44
C ASP A 183 2.30 -3.17 12.92
N ILE A 184 3.42 -2.61 13.38
CA ILE A 184 3.92 -1.34 12.87
C ILE A 184 4.88 -1.67 11.73
N VAL A 185 4.44 -1.42 10.50
CA VAL A 185 5.21 -1.70 9.28
C VAL A 185 5.64 -0.39 8.64
N GLU A 186 6.95 -0.15 8.62
CA GLU A 186 7.56 1.04 8.04
C GLU A 186 8.25 0.73 6.73
N SER A 187 7.99 1.54 5.71
CA SER A 187 8.70 1.49 4.43
C SER A 187 9.58 2.73 4.31
N VAL A 188 10.89 2.53 4.27
CA VAL A 188 11.88 3.61 4.18
C VAL A 188 12.11 3.96 2.72
N ASN A 189 11.78 5.19 2.34
CA ASN A 189 12.08 5.76 1.05
C ASN A 189 13.36 6.61 1.18
N LEU A 190 14.38 6.29 0.40
CA LEU A 190 15.64 7.00 0.35
C LEU A 190 16.00 7.27 -1.11
N LEU A 191 16.37 8.51 -1.41
CA LEU A 191 17.10 8.86 -2.62
C LEU A 191 18.42 9.51 -2.21
N MET A 192 19.53 8.89 -2.56
CA MET A 192 20.86 9.41 -2.29
C MET A 192 21.56 9.83 -3.58
N SER A 193 22.32 10.92 -3.51
CA SER A 193 23.16 11.39 -4.62
C SER A 193 24.37 10.48 -4.82
N SER A 194 25.03 10.61 -5.98
CA SER A 194 26.29 9.92 -6.27
C SER A 194 27.45 10.35 -5.37
N LYS A 195 27.34 11.50 -4.70
CA LYS A 195 28.32 11.98 -3.70
C LYS A 195 28.03 11.45 -2.28
N GLY A 196 26.96 10.68 -2.10
CA GLY A 196 26.56 10.14 -0.79
C GLY A 196 25.72 11.11 0.06
N SER A 197 25.26 12.23 -0.50
CA SER A 197 24.31 13.12 0.19
C SER A 197 22.88 12.62 0.05
N VAL A 198 22.12 12.65 1.15
CA VAL A 198 20.70 12.28 1.15
C VAL A 198 19.90 13.40 0.47
N LEU A 199 19.23 13.08 -0.64
CA LEU A 199 18.40 14.03 -1.41
C LEU A 199 16.94 13.99 -0.97
N ARG A 200 16.44 12.80 -0.65
CA ARG A 200 15.09 12.56 -0.10
C ARG A 200 15.15 11.42 0.88
N CYS A 201 14.53 11.59 2.04
CA CYS A 201 14.39 10.55 3.04
C CYS A 201 13.02 10.70 3.69
N ASP A 202 12.17 9.70 3.56
CA ASP A 202 10.87 9.69 4.20
C ASP A 202 10.47 8.26 4.59
N VAL A 203 9.70 8.14 5.66
CA VAL A 203 9.17 6.88 6.14
C VAL A 203 7.67 6.91 5.96
N THR A 204 7.16 5.96 5.18
CA THR A 204 5.72 5.68 5.13
C THR A 204 5.43 4.49 6.04
N GLY A 205 4.76 4.75 7.15
CA GLY A 205 4.38 3.74 8.13
C GLY A 205 2.91 3.38 8.08
N LYS A 206 2.61 2.15 8.47
CA LYS A 206 1.25 1.61 8.60
C LYS A 206 1.14 0.88 9.92
N ILE A 207 0.02 1.06 10.62
CA ILE A 207 -0.34 0.25 11.78
C ILE A 207 -1.45 -0.70 11.33
N LEU A 208 -1.08 -1.97 11.17
CA LEU A 208 -2.02 -3.05 10.89
C LEU A 208 -2.43 -3.68 12.22
N MET A 209 -3.73 -3.94 12.36
CA MET A 209 -4.27 -4.57 13.55
C MET A 209 -4.93 -5.89 13.19
N LYS A 210 -4.83 -6.84 14.11
CA LYS A 210 -5.60 -8.07 14.09
C LYS A 210 -6.31 -8.21 15.43
N CYS A 211 -7.63 -8.08 15.40
CA CYS A 211 -8.47 -8.03 16.60
C CYS A 211 -9.34 -9.29 16.70
N PHE A 212 -9.15 -10.04 17.78
CA PHE A 212 -10.05 -11.12 18.19
C PHE A 212 -10.64 -10.75 19.54
N LEU A 213 -11.65 -9.89 19.52
CA LEU A 213 -12.25 -9.33 20.73
C LEU A 213 -13.74 -9.63 20.75
N SER A 214 -14.25 -9.97 21.93
CA SER A 214 -15.68 -10.20 22.15
C SER A 214 -16.42 -8.87 22.32
N GLY A 215 -17.72 -8.82 21.99
CA GLY A 215 -18.54 -7.63 22.21
C GLY A 215 -18.18 -6.44 21.31
N MET A 216 -18.33 -5.23 21.85
CA MET A 216 -18.16 -3.92 21.19
C MET A 216 -17.14 -3.05 21.97
N PRO A 217 -15.85 -3.42 21.95
CA PRO A 217 -14.87 -2.78 22.81
C PRO A 217 -14.46 -1.40 22.27
N ASP A 218 -14.23 -0.44 23.17
CA ASP A 218 -13.60 0.86 22.87
C ASP A 218 -12.09 0.74 23.14
N LEU A 219 -11.29 0.95 22.09
CA LEU A 219 -9.84 0.89 22.15
C LEU A 219 -9.25 2.31 22.16
N LYS A 220 -8.20 2.49 22.95
CA LYS A 220 -7.38 3.71 22.94
C LYS A 220 -5.91 3.38 22.72
N LEU A 221 -5.34 3.89 21.63
CA LEU A 221 -3.93 3.74 21.28
C LEU A 221 -3.20 5.06 21.52
N GLY A 222 -2.14 5.01 22.34
CA GLY A 222 -1.23 6.12 22.60
C GLY A 222 0.12 5.91 21.93
N LEU A 223 0.55 6.90 21.15
CA LEU A 223 1.86 6.92 20.47
C LEU A 223 2.80 7.94 21.13
N ASN A 224 4.11 7.85 20.86
CA ASN A 224 5.10 8.86 21.28
C ASN A 224 5.15 10.10 20.37
N ASP A 225 3.98 10.52 19.86
CA ASP A 225 3.82 11.76 19.10
C ASP A 225 4.13 12.96 19.99
N LYS A 226 4.96 13.88 19.50
CA LYS A 226 5.42 15.06 20.25
C LYS A 226 4.25 15.91 20.73
N ILE A 227 3.31 16.22 19.83
CA ILE A 227 2.15 17.07 20.13
C ILE A 227 1.25 16.39 21.17
N GLY A 228 1.04 15.08 21.04
CA GLY A 228 0.25 14.33 22.02
C GLY A 228 0.91 14.26 23.41
N LEU A 229 2.23 14.10 23.47
CA LEU A 229 2.97 14.09 24.73
C LEU A 229 2.96 15.45 25.43
N GLU A 230 3.12 16.55 24.69
CA GLU A 230 3.06 17.91 25.23
C GLU A 230 1.68 18.21 25.84
N LYS A 231 0.60 17.87 25.14
CA LYS A 231 -0.76 18.01 25.66
C LYS A 231 -1.02 17.16 26.89
N GLU A 232 -0.58 15.91 26.91
CA GLU A 232 -0.75 15.04 28.08
C GLU A 232 0.04 15.57 29.29
N ALA A 233 1.24 16.11 29.08
CA ALA A 233 2.05 16.72 30.13
C ALA A 233 1.38 17.97 30.73
N GLN A 234 0.77 18.82 29.88
CA GLN A 234 -0.04 19.96 30.31
C GLN A 234 -1.25 19.51 31.14
N LEU A 235 -2.00 18.52 30.65
CA LEU A 235 -3.20 17.99 31.33
C LEU A 235 -2.90 17.33 32.68
N LYS A 236 -1.72 16.70 32.83
CA LYS A 236 -1.34 15.95 34.03
C LYS A 236 -0.33 16.67 34.94
N SER A 237 -0.01 17.94 34.66
CA SER A 237 0.95 18.76 35.42
C SER A 237 2.27 18.03 35.76
N ARG A 238 2.75 17.18 34.85
CA ARG A 238 3.98 16.40 35.02
C ARG A 238 5.06 16.90 34.06
N PRO A 239 6.33 16.97 34.49
CA PRO A 239 7.42 17.31 33.59
C PRO A 239 7.50 16.29 32.45
N THR A 240 7.66 16.78 31.22
CA THR A 240 7.88 15.95 30.04
C THR A 240 9.13 15.11 30.25
N LYS A 241 8.96 13.78 30.42
CA LYS A 241 10.12 12.88 30.45
C LYS A 241 10.84 12.99 29.11
N SER A 242 12.17 13.16 29.18
CA SER A 242 13.12 13.12 28.06
C SER A 242 13.08 11.76 27.34
N GLY A 243 12.03 11.55 26.55
CA GLY A 243 11.91 10.45 25.60
C GLY A 243 12.03 10.99 24.19
N LYS A 244 12.66 10.25 23.28
CA LYS A 244 12.64 10.58 21.86
C LYS A 244 11.19 10.60 21.37
N THR A 245 10.70 11.78 21.02
CA THR A 245 9.39 12.00 20.40
C THR A 245 9.52 11.90 18.89
N ILE A 246 8.39 11.69 18.23
CA ILE A 246 8.28 11.76 16.77
C ILE A 246 7.38 12.93 16.39
N GLU A 247 7.60 13.49 15.22
CA GLU A 247 6.70 14.45 14.58
C GLU A 247 6.09 13.76 13.36
N LEU A 248 4.76 13.61 13.37
CA LEU A 248 4.01 13.00 12.29
C LEU A 248 3.61 14.09 11.30
N ASP A 249 4.09 13.99 10.05
CA ASP A 249 3.78 14.98 9.01
C ASP A 249 2.31 14.85 8.58
N ASP A 250 1.93 13.64 8.18
CA ASP A 250 0.59 13.30 7.73
C ASP A 250 0.12 12.04 8.41
N VAL A 251 -1.16 12.00 8.76
CA VAL A 251 -1.80 10.81 9.30
C VAL A 251 -3.13 10.59 8.60
N THR A 252 -3.37 9.36 8.19
CA THR A 252 -4.66 8.90 7.67
C THR A 252 -5.16 7.78 8.57
N PHE A 253 -6.46 7.81 8.89
CA PHE A 253 -7.08 6.86 9.79
C PHE A 253 -8.13 6.03 9.08
N HIS A 254 -8.38 4.84 9.62
CA HIS A 254 -9.57 4.07 9.32
C HIS A 254 -10.82 4.82 9.82
N GLN A 255 -11.97 4.59 9.19
CA GLN A 255 -13.25 5.19 9.56
C GLN A 255 -13.68 4.92 11.01
N CYS A 256 -13.10 3.90 11.64
CA CYS A 256 -13.41 3.55 13.02
C CYS A 256 -12.84 4.52 14.06
N VAL A 257 -11.93 5.40 13.64
CA VAL A 257 -11.26 6.35 14.53
C VAL A 257 -12.11 7.61 14.71
N ASN A 258 -12.31 7.99 15.97
CA ASN A 258 -12.95 9.25 16.31
C ASN A 258 -11.98 10.42 16.12
N LEU A 259 -12.07 11.09 14.96
CA LEU A 259 -11.22 12.22 14.60
C LEU A 259 -11.38 13.42 15.53
N THR A 260 -12.57 13.66 16.08
CA THR A 260 -12.84 14.74 17.03
C THR A 260 -12.04 14.54 18.32
N ARG A 261 -12.05 13.32 18.87
CA ARG A 261 -11.24 12.95 20.05
C ARG A 261 -9.75 12.98 19.74
N PHE A 262 -9.33 12.54 18.55
CA PHE A 262 -7.92 12.62 18.16
C PHE A 262 -7.42 14.07 18.08
N ASN A 263 -8.23 15.00 17.57
CA ASN A 263 -7.83 16.41 17.49
C ASN A 263 -7.67 17.06 18.88
N SER A 264 -8.53 16.71 19.84
CA SER A 264 -8.42 17.21 21.22
C SER A 264 -7.29 16.54 21.99
N GLU A 265 -7.30 15.20 22.11
CA GLU A 265 -6.45 14.42 23.02
C GLU A 265 -5.17 13.87 22.37
N LYS A 266 -5.08 13.87 21.03
CA LYS A 266 -4.01 13.20 20.26
C LYS A 266 -3.82 11.72 20.62
N THR A 267 -4.91 11.10 21.10
CA THR A 267 -5.03 9.68 21.36
C THR A 267 -5.99 9.08 20.35
N VAL A 268 -5.62 7.94 19.75
CA VAL A 268 -6.46 7.28 18.73
C VAL A 268 -7.51 6.44 19.47
N SER A 269 -8.76 6.89 19.48
CA SER A 269 -9.90 6.19 20.11
C SER A 269 -10.81 5.62 19.02
N PHE A 270 -11.15 4.34 19.12
CA PHE A 270 -11.89 3.62 18.07
C PHE A 270 -12.54 2.34 18.58
N VAL A 271 -13.61 1.92 17.90
CA VAL A 271 -14.16 0.55 18.02
C VAL A 271 -13.61 -0.26 16.84
N PRO A 272 -12.76 -1.29 17.05
CA PRO A 272 -12.08 -1.97 15.96
C PRO A 272 -13.03 -2.87 15.15
N PRO A 273 -12.91 -2.91 13.81
CA PRO A 273 -13.39 -4.04 13.03
C PRO A 273 -12.87 -5.38 13.57
N ASP A 274 -13.59 -6.44 13.26
CA ASP A 274 -13.21 -7.80 13.65
C ASP A 274 -12.17 -8.37 12.66
N GLY A 275 -11.16 -9.09 13.15
CA GLY A 275 -10.12 -9.64 12.30
C GLY A 275 -9.04 -8.62 11.89
N GLU A 276 -8.55 -8.73 10.66
CA GLU A 276 -7.39 -7.96 10.16
C GLU A 276 -7.83 -6.68 9.43
N PHE A 277 -7.32 -5.52 9.85
CA PHE A 277 -7.56 -4.25 9.18
C PHE A 277 -6.38 -3.27 9.36
N GLU A 278 -6.32 -2.24 8.53
CA GLU A 278 -5.34 -1.16 8.67
C GLU A 278 -5.95 -0.02 9.49
N LEU A 279 -5.42 0.23 10.69
CA LEU A 279 -5.93 1.27 11.59
C LEU A 279 -5.54 2.67 11.11
N MET A 280 -4.28 2.85 10.75
CA MET A 280 -3.76 4.14 10.32
C MET A 280 -2.52 4.00 9.44
N LYS A 281 -2.31 4.99 8.58
CA LYS A 281 -1.02 5.24 7.90
C LYS A 281 -0.48 6.58 8.33
N TYR A 282 0.84 6.67 8.40
CA TYR A 282 1.52 7.90 8.74
C TYR A 282 2.73 8.12 7.84
N ARG A 283 3.15 9.38 7.72
CA ARG A 283 4.37 9.78 7.02
C ARG A 283 5.24 10.62 7.92
N ILE A 284 6.55 10.39 7.88
CA ILE A 284 7.56 11.16 8.59
C ILE A 284 8.70 11.47 7.62
N THR A 285 9.14 12.71 7.56
CA THR A 285 10.26 13.19 6.74
C THR A 285 11.47 13.62 7.57
N GLU A 286 11.26 13.94 8.84
CA GLU A 286 12.32 14.37 9.76
C GLU A 286 12.74 13.27 10.73
N GLY A 287 13.99 13.33 11.22
CA GLY A 287 14.47 12.41 12.25
C GLY A 287 14.58 10.94 11.84
N VAL A 288 14.55 10.63 10.53
CA VAL A 288 14.59 9.26 9.99
C VAL A 288 15.95 8.60 10.26
N ASN A 289 15.91 7.45 10.94
CA ASN A 289 17.07 6.61 11.21
C ASN A 289 17.25 5.57 10.11
N LEU A 290 18.23 5.79 9.24
CA LEU A 290 18.52 4.87 8.13
C LEU A 290 19.14 3.55 8.64
N PRO A 291 18.56 2.38 8.29
CA PRO A 291 19.08 1.09 8.74
C PRO A 291 20.40 0.70 8.04
N PHE A 292 20.63 1.22 6.84
CA PHE A 292 21.82 0.95 6.05
C PHE A 292 22.44 2.25 5.52
N ARG A 293 23.74 2.19 5.24
CA ARG A 293 24.47 3.15 4.40
C ARG A 293 25.14 2.39 3.27
N VAL A 294 24.84 2.77 2.03
CA VAL A 294 25.39 2.15 0.82
C VAL A 294 26.40 3.10 0.21
N LEU A 295 27.62 2.62 -0.03
CA LEU A 295 28.73 3.40 -0.56
C LEU A 295 29.18 2.72 -1.86
N PRO A 296 28.59 3.10 -3.01
CA PRO A 296 29.01 2.59 -4.30
C PRO A 296 30.20 3.39 -4.85
N THR A 297 31.05 2.71 -5.61
CA THR A 297 32.15 3.30 -6.38
C THR A 297 32.21 2.57 -7.71
N ILE A 298 31.91 3.29 -8.79
CA ILE A 298 31.89 2.75 -10.14
C ILE A 298 32.97 3.47 -10.95
N LYS A 299 33.90 2.69 -11.50
CA LYS A 299 35.01 3.17 -12.33
C LYS A 299 34.90 2.56 -13.72
N GLU A 300 34.85 3.39 -14.76
CA GLU A 300 34.95 2.93 -16.14
C GLU A 300 36.43 2.85 -16.53
N LEU A 301 36.89 1.66 -16.90
CA LEU A 301 38.27 1.40 -17.34
C LEU A 301 38.26 1.27 -18.87
N GLY A 302 38.40 2.40 -19.54
CA GLY A 302 38.37 2.46 -21.01
C GLY A 302 36.97 2.27 -21.59
N ARG A 303 36.85 1.46 -22.66
CA ARG A 303 35.58 1.22 -23.37
C ARG A 303 34.93 -0.13 -23.07
N THR A 304 35.71 -1.10 -22.59
CA THR A 304 35.30 -2.50 -22.51
C THR A 304 35.29 -3.06 -21.10
N ARG A 305 35.70 -2.29 -20.08
CA ARG A 305 35.77 -2.77 -18.70
C ARG A 305 35.22 -1.74 -17.73
N MET A 306 34.50 -2.22 -16.72
CA MET A 306 33.99 -1.41 -15.63
C MET A 306 34.22 -2.14 -14.31
N GLU A 307 34.71 -1.43 -13.31
CA GLU A 307 34.91 -1.92 -11.96
C GLU A 307 33.85 -1.33 -11.05
N ILE A 308 33.12 -2.20 -10.36
CA ILE A 308 32.03 -1.83 -9.46
C ILE A 308 32.38 -2.32 -8.06
N ASN A 309 32.52 -1.40 -7.12
CA ASN A 309 32.70 -1.70 -5.70
C ASN A 309 31.52 -1.14 -4.92
N VAL A 310 30.78 -2.00 -4.21
CA VAL A 310 29.66 -1.59 -3.35
C VAL A 310 29.93 -2.03 -1.92
N LYS A 311 30.03 -1.07 -1.01
CA LYS A 311 30.12 -1.30 0.43
C LYS A 311 28.79 -0.99 1.08
N VAL A 312 28.25 -1.94 1.84
CA VAL A 312 27.00 -1.77 2.61
C VAL A 312 27.34 -1.85 4.09
N LYS A 313 26.97 -0.83 4.85
CA LYS A 313 27.13 -0.76 6.31
C LYS A 313 25.76 -0.78 6.98
N SER A 314 25.54 -1.67 7.93
CA SER A 314 24.33 -1.66 8.78
C SER A 314 24.52 -0.70 9.95
N VAL A 315 23.52 0.14 10.23
CA VAL A 315 23.58 1.18 11.28
C VAL A 315 22.64 0.91 12.47
N PHE A 316 21.87 -0.18 12.40
CA PHE A 316 21.04 -0.63 13.52
C PHE A 316 21.87 -1.42 14.56
N GLY A 317 21.35 -1.57 15.78
CA GLY A 317 22.06 -2.19 16.91
C GLY A 317 22.53 -3.64 16.67
N ALA A 318 23.67 -4.00 17.26
CA ALA A 318 24.38 -5.25 17.00
C ALA A 318 23.60 -6.55 17.31
N LYS A 319 22.60 -6.49 18.22
CA LYS A 319 21.73 -7.63 18.53
C LYS A 319 20.66 -7.89 17.47
N MET A 320 20.39 -6.92 16.60
CA MET A 320 19.42 -7.03 15.52
C MET A 320 20.09 -7.54 14.25
N PHE A 321 19.28 -8.04 13.31
CA PHE A 321 19.73 -8.45 11.99
C PHE A 321 18.68 -8.09 10.95
N ALA A 322 19.13 -7.75 9.75
CA ALA A 322 18.25 -7.66 8.59
C ALA A 322 18.14 -9.02 7.90
N LEU A 323 17.00 -9.25 7.26
CA LEU A 323 16.67 -10.42 6.47
C LEU A 323 16.44 -10.03 5.02
N GLY A 324 16.75 -10.96 4.11
CA GLY A 324 16.43 -10.84 2.70
C GLY A 324 17.04 -9.60 2.05
N VAL A 325 18.28 -9.25 2.42
CA VAL A 325 18.96 -8.08 1.87
C VAL A 325 19.35 -8.37 0.42
N VAL A 326 18.88 -7.55 -0.51
CA VAL A 326 19.18 -7.65 -1.94
C VAL A 326 19.61 -6.29 -2.46
N VAL A 327 20.83 -6.21 -2.98
CA VAL A 327 21.34 -5.02 -3.67
C VAL A 327 21.33 -5.29 -5.17
N LYS A 328 20.66 -4.43 -5.93
CA LYS A 328 20.61 -4.48 -7.39
C LYS A 328 21.41 -3.32 -7.93
N VAL A 329 22.49 -3.62 -8.64
CA VAL A 329 23.36 -2.64 -9.29
C VAL A 329 23.13 -2.73 -10.79
N PRO A 330 22.46 -1.75 -11.41
CA PRO A 330 22.28 -1.71 -12.85
C PRO A 330 23.62 -1.72 -13.59
N VAL A 331 23.67 -2.37 -14.75
CA VAL A 331 24.83 -2.42 -15.64
C VAL A 331 24.39 -2.15 -17.09
N PRO A 332 25.30 -1.78 -17.99
CA PRO A 332 24.96 -1.59 -19.40
C PRO A 332 24.42 -2.88 -20.04
N LYS A 333 23.52 -2.74 -21.01
CA LYS A 333 22.96 -3.86 -21.80
C LYS A 333 24.03 -4.67 -22.54
N GLN A 334 25.15 -4.02 -22.87
CA GLN A 334 26.29 -4.65 -23.56
C GLN A 334 27.18 -5.46 -22.63
N THR A 335 26.70 -5.89 -21.46
CA THR A 335 27.47 -6.70 -20.52
C THR A 335 27.70 -8.10 -21.08
N ALA A 336 28.97 -8.44 -21.34
CA ALA A 336 29.37 -9.74 -21.87
C ALA A 336 29.67 -10.75 -20.76
N LYS A 337 30.46 -10.32 -19.78
CA LYS A 337 30.97 -11.18 -18.71
C LYS A 337 31.08 -10.40 -17.41
N THR A 338 30.84 -11.09 -16.30
CA THR A 338 30.91 -10.52 -14.96
C THR A 338 31.68 -11.44 -14.03
N SER A 339 32.63 -10.90 -13.28
CA SER A 339 33.30 -11.59 -12.17
C SER A 339 32.95 -10.89 -10.86
N PHE A 340 32.95 -11.64 -9.75
CA PHE A 340 32.54 -11.14 -8.44
C PHE A 340 33.48 -11.61 -7.34
N GLN A 341 33.71 -10.73 -6.36
CA GLN A 341 34.29 -11.04 -5.07
C GLN A 341 33.40 -10.42 -3.99
N THR A 342 32.96 -11.22 -3.02
CA THR A 342 32.05 -10.76 -1.96
C THR A 342 32.57 -11.21 -0.60
N THR A 343 32.52 -10.33 0.39
CA THR A 343 32.84 -10.72 1.78
C THR A 343 31.69 -11.48 2.45
N SER A 344 30.46 -11.26 1.99
CA SER A 344 29.26 -11.96 2.48
C SER A 344 28.20 -12.07 1.39
N GLY A 345 27.36 -13.08 1.48
CA GLY A 345 26.28 -13.33 0.52
C GLY A 345 26.77 -13.92 -0.80
N LYS A 346 25.91 -13.85 -1.81
CA LYS A 346 26.19 -14.34 -3.18
C LYS A 346 25.76 -13.28 -4.19
N ALA A 347 26.64 -12.98 -5.16
CA ALA A 347 26.34 -12.08 -6.26
C ALA A 347 26.19 -12.85 -7.57
N LYS A 348 25.28 -12.40 -8.43
CA LYS A 348 25.10 -12.94 -9.79
C LYS A 348 24.65 -11.85 -10.75
N TYR A 349 25.01 -11.97 -12.02
CA TYR A 349 24.41 -11.15 -13.07
C TYR A 349 23.02 -11.68 -13.44
N ASN A 350 22.06 -10.77 -13.64
CA ASN A 350 20.74 -11.08 -14.16
C ASN A 350 20.49 -10.28 -15.44
N ALA A 351 20.56 -10.97 -16.59
CA ALA A 351 20.40 -10.39 -17.92
C ALA A 351 18.97 -9.87 -18.20
N SER A 352 17.94 -10.42 -17.55
CA SER A 352 16.55 -9.99 -17.83
C SER A 352 16.24 -8.57 -17.34
N ILE A 353 17.05 -8.05 -16.41
CA ILE A 353 16.89 -6.73 -15.79
C ILE A 353 18.20 -5.92 -15.85
N ASP A 354 19.16 -6.34 -16.67
CA ASP A 354 20.45 -5.66 -16.87
C ASP A 354 21.12 -5.25 -15.55
N SER A 355 21.18 -6.15 -14.56
CA SER A 355 21.65 -5.80 -13.20
C SER A 355 22.47 -6.90 -12.54
N LEU A 356 23.48 -6.50 -11.76
CA LEU A 356 24.15 -7.34 -10.78
C LEU A 356 23.27 -7.44 -9.54
N VAL A 357 22.96 -8.65 -9.11
CA VAL A 357 22.09 -8.93 -7.97
C VAL A 357 22.91 -9.58 -6.86
N TRP A 358 23.14 -8.85 -5.78
CA TRP A 358 23.86 -9.31 -4.60
C TRP A 358 22.88 -9.60 -3.46
N LYS A 359 22.82 -10.86 -3.03
CA LYS A 359 21.88 -11.35 -2.01
C LYS A 359 22.62 -11.75 -0.75
N ILE A 360 22.19 -11.20 0.39
CA ILE A 360 22.64 -11.56 1.74
C ILE A 360 21.42 -11.98 2.55
N ARG A 361 21.35 -13.27 2.92
CA ARG A 361 20.17 -13.83 3.62
C ARG A 361 19.95 -13.20 4.99
N LYS A 362 21.03 -12.98 5.74
CA LYS A 362 21.04 -12.39 7.08
C LYS A 362 22.20 -11.41 7.21
N PHE A 363 21.90 -10.17 7.57
CA PHE A 363 22.89 -9.09 7.71
C PHE A 363 22.92 -8.61 9.18
N PRO A 364 23.96 -8.91 9.97
CA PRO A 364 24.04 -8.48 11.37
C PRO A 364 24.19 -6.97 11.53
N GLY A 365 23.63 -6.38 12.60
CA GLY A 365 23.76 -4.95 12.88
C GLY A 365 25.19 -4.54 13.22
N GLN A 366 25.53 -3.27 12.98
CA GLN A 366 26.88 -2.70 13.16
C GLN A 366 28.00 -3.45 12.41
N THR A 367 27.68 -4.15 11.33
CA THR A 367 28.67 -4.79 10.45
C THR A 367 28.72 -4.13 9.07
N GLU A 368 29.75 -4.49 8.29
CA GLU A 368 29.88 -4.11 6.90
C GLU A 368 30.09 -5.33 6.00
N ALA A 369 29.56 -5.24 4.79
CA ALA A 369 29.79 -6.21 3.73
C ALA A 369 30.19 -5.46 2.46
N THR A 370 30.98 -6.11 1.61
CA THR A 370 31.44 -5.54 0.34
C THR A 370 31.22 -6.53 -0.80
N MET A 371 30.88 -5.98 -1.95
CA MET A 371 30.89 -6.65 -3.25
C MET A 371 31.79 -5.86 -4.19
N SER A 372 32.79 -6.54 -4.75
CA SER A 372 33.61 -6.06 -5.86
C SER A 372 33.24 -6.86 -7.09
N ALA A 373 32.99 -6.19 -8.21
CA ALA A 373 32.62 -6.82 -9.46
C ALA A 373 33.38 -6.19 -10.62
N GLU A 374 33.82 -7.03 -11.54
CA GLU A 374 34.38 -6.60 -12.81
C GLU A 374 33.39 -6.96 -13.91
N VAL A 375 33.05 -5.96 -14.73
CA VAL A 375 32.08 -6.07 -15.82
C VAL A 375 32.82 -5.82 -17.13
N GLU A 376 32.87 -6.84 -17.97
CA GLU A 376 33.37 -6.74 -19.34
C GLU A 376 32.21 -6.40 -20.27
N LEU A 377 32.40 -5.37 -21.10
CA LEU A 377 31.44 -4.88 -22.08
C LEU A 377 31.87 -5.31 -23.48
N ILE A 378 30.90 -5.64 -24.33
CA ILE A 378 31.14 -5.89 -25.75
C ILE A 378 31.63 -4.60 -26.41
N SER A 379 32.75 -4.67 -27.13
CA SER A 379 33.26 -3.55 -27.93
C SER A 379 32.30 -3.24 -29.07
N THR A 380 31.81 -1.99 -29.13
CA THR A 380 30.96 -1.51 -30.23
C THR A 380 31.71 -0.45 -31.04
N MET A 381 31.62 -0.52 -32.38
CA MET A 381 32.27 0.43 -33.31
C MET A 381 31.60 1.82 -33.36
N GLY A 382 30.48 2.02 -32.65
CA GLY A 382 29.71 3.29 -32.66
C GLY A 382 30.15 4.32 -31.61
N GLU A 383 29.64 5.54 -31.72
CA GLU A 383 29.86 6.63 -30.75
C GLU A 383 29.41 6.23 -29.33
N LYS A 384 30.24 6.54 -28.32
CA LYS A 384 29.93 6.29 -26.91
C LYS A 384 28.81 7.21 -26.45
N LYS A 385 27.54 6.80 -26.62
CA LYS A 385 26.43 7.43 -25.89
C LYS A 385 26.70 7.29 -24.40
N SER A 386 26.64 8.39 -23.67
CA SER A 386 26.73 8.38 -22.21
C SER A 386 25.63 7.49 -21.64
N TRP A 387 26.01 6.38 -21.01
CA TRP A 387 25.05 5.51 -20.36
C TRP A 387 24.41 6.25 -19.19
N ASN A 388 23.10 6.49 -19.27
CA ASN A 388 22.35 7.08 -18.18
C ASN A 388 22.20 6.02 -17.09
N ARG A 389 23.00 6.12 -16.03
CA ARG A 389 23.15 5.11 -14.98
C ARG A 389 21.90 5.09 -14.11
N PRO A 390 21.07 4.02 -14.19
CA PRO A 390 19.94 3.92 -13.29
C PRO A 390 20.45 3.75 -11.84
N PRO A 391 19.72 4.25 -10.84
CA PRO A 391 20.16 4.17 -9.46
C PRO A 391 20.26 2.72 -8.97
N ILE A 392 21.20 2.48 -8.06
CA ILE A 392 21.30 1.22 -7.32
C ILE A 392 20.09 1.11 -6.40
N GLN A 393 19.47 -0.05 -6.38
CA GLN A 393 18.30 -0.33 -5.55
C GLN A 393 18.67 -1.32 -4.44
N MET A 394 18.08 -1.12 -3.26
CA MET A 394 18.27 -2.03 -2.12
C MET A 394 16.92 -2.46 -1.54
N GLU A 395 16.75 -3.77 -1.37
CA GLU A 395 15.63 -4.37 -0.65
C GLU A 395 16.15 -4.97 0.66
N PHE A 396 15.38 -4.85 1.73
CA PHE A 396 15.70 -5.43 3.03
C PHE A 396 14.47 -5.47 3.93
N GLN A 397 14.55 -6.26 5.00
CA GLN A 397 13.61 -6.22 6.12
C GLN A 397 14.38 -6.28 7.44
N VAL A 398 14.12 -5.36 8.37
CA VAL A 398 14.70 -5.31 9.71
C VAL A 398 13.58 -5.46 10.74
N PRO A 399 13.40 -6.65 11.32
CA PRO A 399 12.46 -6.87 12.42
C PRO A 399 12.90 -6.12 13.69
N MET A 400 11.94 -5.76 14.53
CA MET A 400 12.13 -5.07 15.81
C MET A 400 12.87 -3.73 15.71
N PHE A 401 12.84 -3.10 14.53
CA PHE A 401 13.43 -1.79 14.26
C PHE A 401 12.36 -0.82 13.76
N THR A 402 12.49 0.45 14.14
CA THR A 402 11.70 1.56 13.62
C THR A 402 12.63 2.64 13.08
N ALA A 403 12.49 2.96 11.80
CA ALA A 403 13.24 4.03 11.16
C ALA A 403 12.77 5.39 11.67
N SER A 404 11.46 5.57 11.88
CA SER A 404 10.93 6.83 12.40
C SER A 404 11.20 7.07 13.88
N GLY A 405 11.47 6.01 14.66
CA GLY A 405 11.47 6.07 16.12
C GLY A 405 10.08 6.00 16.76
N LEU A 406 9.03 5.72 15.98
CA LEU A 406 7.67 5.52 16.52
C LEU A 406 7.62 4.36 17.49
N ARG A 407 6.89 4.56 18.59
CA ARG A 407 6.66 3.58 19.66
C ARG A 407 5.22 3.68 20.14
N VAL A 408 4.61 2.51 20.32
CA VAL A 408 3.35 2.36 21.05
C VAL A 408 3.64 2.52 22.54
N ARG A 409 3.03 3.52 23.17
CA ARG A 409 3.15 3.77 24.63
C ARG A 409 2.18 2.93 25.43
N PHE A 410 0.95 2.84 24.95
CA PHE A 410 -0.10 2.01 25.53
C PHE A 410 -1.13 1.66 24.46
N LEU A 411 -1.73 0.50 24.63
CA LEU A 411 -3.03 0.16 24.10
C LEU A 411 -3.93 -0.07 25.31
N LYS A 412 -5.17 0.42 25.27
CA LYS A 412 -6.17 0.14 26.30
C LYS A 412 -7.39 -0.43 25.61
N VAL A 413 -7.88 -1.55 26.12
CA VAL A 413 -9.13 -2.16 25.68
C VAL A 413 -10.16 -2.00 26.79
N TRP A 414 -11.30 -1.41 26.46
CA TRP A 414 -12.43 -1.28 27.37
C TRP A 414 -13.65 -1.99 26.81
N GLU A 415 -14.21 -2.93 27.57
CA GLU A 415 -15.46 -3.61 27.24
C GLU A 415 -16.33 -3.69 28.50
N LYS A 416 -17.66 -3.59 28.36
CA LYS A 416 -18.61 -3.60 29.47
C LYS A 416 -18.53 -4.89 30.30
N SER A 417 -18.23 -6.02 29.65
CA SER A 417 -18.06 -7.31 30.32
C SER A 417 -16.75 -7.43 31.11
N GLY A 418 -15.82 -6.47 30.99
CA GLY A 418 -14.59 -6.42 31.78
C GLY A 418 -13.63 -7.59 31.59
N TYR A 419 -13.60 -8.21 30.40
CA TYR A 419 -12.68 -9.33 30.15
C TYR A 419 -11.22 -8.85 30.09
N ASN A 420 -10.29 -9.77 30.35
CA ASN A 420 -8.87 -9.52 30.15
C ASN A 420 -8.48 -9.70 28.67
N THR A 421 -7.53 -8.89 28.21
CA THR A 421 -6.98 -8.92 26.86
C THR A 421 -5.49 -9.20 26.85
N VAL A 422 -5.04 -9.96 25.85
CA VAL A 422 -3.62 -10.12 25.54
C VAL A 422 -3.26 -9.22 24.37
N GLU A 423 -2.23 -8.40 24.53
CA GLU A 423 -1.82 -7.39 23.56
C GLU A 423 -0.41 -7.71 23.05
N TRP A 424 -0.27 -7.78 21.72
CA TRP A 424 1.00 -8.03 21.05
C TRP A 424 1.36 -6.84 20.18
N VAL A 425 2.64 -6.45 20.20
CA VAL A 425 3.16 -5.39 19.34
C VAL A 425 4.44 -5.88 18.68
N ARG A 426 4.51 -5.76 17.35
CA ARG A 426 5.75 -5.98 16.59
C ARG A 426 6.05 -4.80 15.67
N TYR A 427 7.34 -4.56 15.48
CA TYR A 427 7.85 -3.50 14.61
C TYR A 427 8.62 -4.14 13.46
N ILE A 428 8.37 -3.68 12.23
CA ILE A 428 9.03 -4.18 11.03
C ILE A 428 9.36 -2.98 10.15
N THR A 429 10.63 -2.80 9.85
CA THR A 429 11.06 -1.84 8.84
C THR A 429 11.47 -2.57 7.58
N ARG A 430 11.06 -2.08 6.42
CA ARG A 430 11.45 -2.60 5.10
C ARG A 430 11.87 -1.48 4.17
N ALA A 431 12.53 -1.85 3.07
CA ALA A 431 12.77 -0.91 1.98
C ALA A 431 11.43 -0.53 1.32
N GLY A 432 11.21 0.78 1.13
CA GLY A 432 10.28 1.33 0.15
C GLY A 432 11.02 1.55 -1.17
N SER A 433 11.03 2.78 -1.67
CA SER A 433 11.96 3.18 -2.74
C SER A 433 13.32 3.54 -2.14
N TYR A 434 14.26 2.61 -2.11
CA TYR A 434 15.60 2.81 -1.55
C TYR A 434 16.65 2.83 -2.68
N GLU A 435 16.94 4.03 -3.17
CA GLU A 435 17.67 4.31 -4.39
C GLU A 435 18.93 5.15 -4.15
N ILE A 436 20.03 4.75 -4.78
CA ILE A 436 21.32 5.44 -4.70
C ILE A 436 21.79 5.76 -6.12
N ARG A 437 21.86 7.04 -6.47
CA ARG A 437 22.36 7.48 -7.78
C ARG A 437 23.87 7.21 -7.90
N CYS A 438 24.33 6.93 -9.12
CA CYS A 438 25.71 6.55 -9.42
C CYS A 438 26.26 7.21 -10.70
#